data_AF-A0A317HKA2-F1
#
_entry.id   AF-A0A317HKA2-F1
#
_cell.length_a   1.000
_cell.length_b   1.000
_cell.length_c   1.000
_cell.angle_alpha   90.00
_cell.angle_beta   90.00
_cell.angle_gamma   90.00
#
_symmetry.space_group_name_H-M   'P 1'
#
loop_
_entity.id
_entity.type
_entity.pdbx_description
1 polymer ?
#
loop_
_entity_poly.entity_id
_entity_poly.type
_entity_poly.pdbx_seq_one_letter_code
_entity_poly.pdbx_strand_id
1 'polypeptide(L)'
;MSCAFSHEMLALHLEGDLPATAADITTRHLNTCVDCRRFLEQLHARQLLLKSLRQETVSSSECTDMRREVMSIINDRRAGPGYALRIERAIMIGFRRHCYALAAFALFGIVSVSVLAQIRHGAPAAKEFTAVFEGRDTLLKPEGYRDWILVDESAPASRAGRDHRAVVAASHRVYINPAGYREYAKTGQFPDGTLMVWESVNRDPNTSDRPHKESSVLLASVKDNTRFAGGWGFFDFTTVDGTVMPKAQALPESSGCRACHRQHGETDHVFTQFYPVLRSARLEWQGALHTLPPGLLPADICPEIACACRRA
;
A
#
# COMPACT_ATOMS: atom_id res chain seq x y z
N MET A 1 -7.29 -28.26 -18.76
CA MET A 1 -8.09 -28.38 -20.00
C MET A 1 -7.14 -28.11 -21.16
N SER A 2 -7.14 -28.93 -22.22
CA SER A 2 -6.25 -28.80 -23.39
C SER A 2 -6.87 -27.97 -24.53
N CYS A 3 -8.15 -27.64 -24.44
CA CYS A 3 -8.84 -26.79 -25.41
C CYS A 3 -8.64 -25.31 -25.09
N ALA A 4 -8.34 -24.50 -26.11
CA ALA A 4 -8.12 -23.05 -25.99
C ALA A 4 -9.42 -22.22 -26.10
N PHE A 5 -10.60 -22.85 -26.03
CA PHE A 5 -11.88 -22.15 -26.11
C PHE A 5 -12.15 -21.35 -24.83
N SER A 6 -12.73 -20.15 -24.97
CA SER A 6 -12.89 -19.21 -23.84
C SER A 6 -13.74 -19.79 -22.72
N HIS A 7 -13.17 -19.87 -21.51
CA HIS A 7 -13.89 -20.27 -20.31
C HIS A 7 -14.98 -19.26 -19.92
N GLU A 8 -14.78 -17.98 -20.23
CA GLU A 8 -15.74 -16.91 -19.98
C GLU A 8 -17.00 -17.11 -20.83
N MET A 9 -16.84 -17.45 -22.10
CA MET A 9 -17.97 -17.78 -22.99
C MET A 9 -18.73 -19.01 -22.49
N LEU A 10 -18.03 -20.05 -21.99
CA LEU A 10 -18.68 -21.23 -21.43
C LEU A 10 -19.48 -20.92 -20.16
N ALA A 11 -18.95 -20.06 -19.28
CA ALA A 11 -19.65 -19.63 -18.07
C ALA A 11 -20.89 -18.78 -18.38
N LEU A 12 -20.79 -17.84 -19.31
CA LEU A 12 -21.92 -17.02 -19.76
C LEU A 12 -22.98 -17.84 -20.51
N HIS A 13 -22.55 -18.86 -21.27
CA HIS A 13 -23.47 -19.78 -21.95
C HIS A 13 -24.32 -20.58 -20.96
N LEU A 14 -23.72 -21.00 -19.83
CA LEU A 14 -24.40 -21.80 -18.81
C LEU A 14 -25.54 -21.05 -18.12
N GLU A 15 -25.39 -19.74 -17.87
CA GLU A 15 -26.42 -18.90 -17.24
C GLU A 15 -27.38 -18.25 -18.27
N GLY A 16 -27.15 -18.47 -19.57
CA GLY A 16 -28.01 -17.92 -20.64
C GLY A 16 -27.75 -16.45 -20.98
N ASP A 17 -26.65 -15.89 -20.49
CA ASP A 17 -26.30 -14.47 -20.61
C ASP A 17 -25.54 -14.12 -21.91
N LEU A 18 -25.41 -15.08 -22.83
CA LEU A 18 -24.76 -14.85 -24.12
C LEU A 18 -25.73 -14.23 -25.15
N PRO A 19 -25.26 -13.25 -25.96
CA PRO A 19 -25.95 -12.83 -27.17
C PRO A 19 -26.18 -14.02 -28.11
N ALA A 20 -27.30 -14.04 -28.84
CA ALA A 20 -27.70 -15.17 -29.69
C ALA A 20 -26.58 -15.68 -30.63
N THR A 21 -25.82 -14.76 -31.23
CA THR A 21 -24.71 -15.10 -32.12
C THR A 21 -23.54 -15.80 -31.42
N ALA A 22 -23.23 -15.40 -30.19
CA ALA A 22 -22.18 -16.00 -29.36
C ALA A 22 -22.65 -17.32 -28.72
N ALA A 23 -23.94 -17.42 -28.40
CA ALA A 23 -24.56 -18.67 -27.96
C ALA A 23 -24.45 -19.74 -29.05
N ASP A 24 -24.79 -19.42 -30.31
CA ASP A 24 -24.70 -20.36 -31.44
C ASP A 24 -23.27 -20.87 -31.68
N ILE A 25 -22.27 -19.99 -31.59
CA ILE A 25 -20.86 -20.36 -31.72
C ILE A 25 -20.46 -21.33 -30.59
N THR A 26 -20.90 -21.03 -29.37
CA THR A 26 -20.57 -21.82 -28.18
C THR A 26 -21.25 -23.19 -28.22
N THR A 27 -22.53 -23.26 -28.61
CA THR A 27 -23.26 -24.51 -28.81
C THR A 27 -22.61 -25.38 -29.89
N ARG A 28 -22.21 -24.78 -31.03
CA ARG A 28 -21.52 -25.50 -32.09
C ARG A 28 -20.19 -26.07 -31.60
N HIS A 29 -19.43 -25.30 -30.83
CA HIS A 29 -18.18 -25.76 -30.25
C HIS A 29 -18.41 -26.91 -29.25
N LEU A 30 -19.39 -26.78 -28.36
CA LEU A 30 -19.76 -27.80 -27.36
C LEU A 30 -20.20 -29.13 -28.00
N ASN A 31 -20.77 -29.12 -29.20
CA ASN A 31 -21.08 -30.35 -29.92
C ASN A 31 -19.82 -31.12 -30.35
N THR A 32 -18.70 -30.42 -30.56
CA THR A 32 -17.46 -31.01 -31.08
C THR A 32 -16.38 -31.25 -30.01
N CYS A 33 -16.44 -30.57 -28.86
CA CYS A 33 -15.39 -30.64 -27.83
C CYS A 33 -15.86 -31.33 -26.54
N VAL A 34 -15.28 -32.49 -26.22
CA VAL A 34 -15.58 -33.25 -24.99
C VAL A 34 -15.07 -32.54 -23.74
N ASP A 35 -13.90 -31.92 -23.79
CA ASP A 35 -13.28 -31.29 -22.61
C ASP A 35 -14.07 -30.06 -22.14
N CYS A 36 -14.56 -29.24 -23.07
CA CYS A 36 -15.40 -28.09 -22.75
C CYS A 36 -16.78 -28.51 -22.20
N ARG A 37 -17.34 -29.64 -22.65
CA ARG A 37 -18.57 -30.21 -22.04
C ARG A 37 -18.32 -30.64 -20.60
N ARG A 38 -17.24 -31.38 -20.33
CA ARG A 38 -16.88 -31.81 -18.98
C ARG A 38 -16.66 -30.61 -18.05
N PHE A 39 -16.02 -29.56 -18.54
CA PHE A 39 -15.86 -28.32 -17.78
C PHE A 39 -17.20 -27.66 -17.45
N LEU A 40 -18.10 -27.57 -18.43
CA LEU A 40 -19.44 -26.98 -18.24
C LEU A 40 -20.24 -27.76 -17.19
N GLU A 41 -20.19 -29.09 -17.20
CA GLU A 41 -20.81 -29.96 -16.20
C GLU A 41 -20.23 -29.73 -14.79
N GLN A 42 -18.90 -29.63 -14.67
CA GLN A 42 -18.25 -29.35 -13.39
C GLN A 42 -18.60 -27.96 -12.86
N LEU A 43 -18.70 -26.97 -13.75
CA LEU A 43 -19.11 -25.61 -13.39
C LEU A 43 -20.56 -25.60 -12.87
N HIS A 44 -21.46 -26.27 -13.58
CA HIS A 44 -22.86 -26.38 -13.19
C HIS A 44 -23.03 -27.10 -11.83
N ALA A 45 -22.30 -28.20 -11.60
CA ALA A 45 -22.34 -28.91 -10.32
C ALA A 45 -21.86 -28.03 -9.14
N ARG A 46 -20.81 -27.23 -9.33
CA ARG A 46 -20.33 -26.28 -8.31
C ARG A 46 -21.33 -25.15 -8.05
N GLN A 47 -21.96 -24.63 -9.09
CA GLN A 47 -23.00 -23.60 -8.94
C GLN A 47 -24.23 -24.14 -8.19
N LEU A 48 -24.64 -25.38 -8.45
CA LEU A 48 -25.74 -26.01 -7.72
C LEU A 48 -25.39 -26.19 -6.23
N LEU A 49 -24.17 -26.63 -5.92
CA LEU A 49 -23.69 -26.78 -4.54
C LEU A 49 -23.61 -25.43 -3.80
N LEU A 50 -23.18 -24.36 -4.48
CA LEU A 50 -23.20 -23.01 -3.91
C LEU A 50 -24.62 -22.45 -3.75
N LYS A 51 -25.55 -22.79 -4.66
CA LYS A 51 -26.96 -22.40 -4.55
C LYS A 51 -27.64 -23.15 -3.40
N SER A 52 -27.32 -24.43 -3.15
CA SER A 52 -27.85 -25.18 -2.00
C SER A 52 -27.34 -24.66 -0.66
N LEU A 53 -26.03 -24.37 -0.53
CA LEU A 53 -25.44 -23.79 0.69
C LEU A 53 -26.05 -22.43 1.07
N ARG A 54 -26.45 -21.64 0.06
CA ARG A 54 -27.07 -20.32 0.26
C ARG A 54 -28.51 -20.40 0.76
N GLN A 55 -29.24 -21.47 0.44
CA GLN A 55 -30.62 -21.68 0.91
C GLN A 55 -30.67 -22.05 2.39
N GLU A 56 -29.61 -22.62 2.95
CA GLU A 56 -29.55 -23.00 4.38
C GLU A 56 -29.15 -21.85 5.32
N THR A 57 -28.66 -20.72 4.79
CA THR A 57 -27.99 -19.69 5.60
C THR A 57 -28.60 -18.28 5.54
N VAL A 58 -29.62 -18.02 4.72
CA VAL A 58 -30.18 -16.67 4.57
C VAL A 58 -31.70 -16.69 4.56
N SER A 59 -32.33 -16.04 5.55
CA SER A 59 -33.77 -15.79 5.55
C SER A 59 -34.14 -14.86 4.39
N SER A 60 -35.17 -15.21 3.64
CA SER A 60 -35.70 -14.39 2.53
C SER A 60 -36.06 -12.95 2.93
N SER A 61 -36.36 -12.72 4.20
CA SER A 61 -36.67 -11.39 4.74
C SER A 61 -35.46 -10.45 4.72
N GLU A 62 -34.27 -10.93 5.10
CA GLU A 62 -33.04 -10.12 5.21
C GLU A 62 -32.52 -9.72 3.81
N CYS A 63 -32.68 -10.61 2.83
CA CYS A 63 -32.30 -10.33 1.45
C CYS A 63 -33.22 -9.28 0.79
N THR A 64 -34.46 -9.15 1.26
CA THR A 64 -35.44 -8.20 0.72
C THR A 64 -35.13 -6.77 1.16
N ASP A 65 -34.68 -6.59 2.41
CA ASP A 65 -34.26 -5.28 2.92
C ASP A 65 -32.96 -4.82 2.26
N MET A 66 -31.98 -5.70 2.12
CA MET A 66 -30.74 -5.41 1.39
C MET A 66 -31.01 -5.10 -0.09
N ARG A 67 -31.92 -5.82 -0.74
CA ARG A 67 -32.34 -5.51 -2.13
C ARG A 67 -32.99 -4.13 -2.22
N ARG A 68 -33.81 -3.75 -1.25
CA ARG A 68 -34.48 -2.43 -1.23
C ARG A 68 -33.45 -1.30 -1.10
N GLU A 69 -32.46 -1.49 -0.25
CA GLU A 69 -31.37 -0.52 -0.02
C GLU A 69 -30.47 -0.37 -1.27
N VAL A 70 -30.05 -1.48 -1.88
CA VAL A 70 -29.24 -1.43 -3.10
C VAL A 70 -30.01 -0.80 -4.26
N MET A 71 -31.30 -1.12 -4.42
CA MET A 71 -32.12 -0.52 -5.48
C MET A 71 -32.35 0.99 -5.27
N SER A 72 -32.42 1.47 -4.02
CA SER A 72 -32.46 2.90 -3.71
C SER A 72 -31.20 3.61 -4.21
N ILE A 73 -30.02 3.05 -3.93
CA ILE A 73 -28.72 3.61 -4.34
C ILE A 73 -28.58 3.64 -5.87
N ILE A 74 -29.10 2.62 -6.57
CA ILE A 74 -29.08 2.56 -8.04
C ILE A 74 -30.02 3.60 -8.65
N ASN A 75 -31.19 3.82 -8.05
CA ASN A 75 -32.16 4.80 -8.55
C ASN A 75 -31.67 6.24 -8.36
N ASP A 76 -31.01 6.54 -7.23
CA ASP A 76 -30.36 7.85 -7.02
C ASP A 76 -29.24 8.11 -8.03
N ARG A 77 -28.49 7.06 -8.44
CA ARG A 77 -27.47 7.19 -9.51
C ARG A 77 -28.06 7.34 -10.92
N ARG A 78 -29.34 7.01 -11.14
CA ARG A 78 -30.03 7.18 -12.43
C ARG A 78 -30.67 8.57 -12.60
N ALA A 79 -30.65 9.42 -11.58
CA ALA A 79 -31.08 10.82 -11.67
C ALA A 79 -30.01 11.75 -12.31
N GLY A 80 -29.11 11.21 -13.14
CA GLY A 80 -28.21 11.97 -14.01
C GLY A 80 -28.88 12.37 -15.34
N PRO A 81 -28.39 13.41 -16.04
CA PRO A 81 -29.21 14.11 -17.02
C PRO A 81 -29.36 13.29 -18.32
N GLY A 82 -30.61 13.08 -18.73
CA GLY A 82 -31.06 12.20 -19.82
C GLY A 82 -30.67 12.59 -21.26
N TYR A 83 -29.48 13.16 -21.49
CA TYR A 83 -28.95 13.42 -22.84
C TYR A 83 -28.15 12.25 -23.43
N ALA A 84 -27.63 11.34 -22.60
CA ALA A 84 -26.72 10.27 -23.03
C ALA A 84 -27.38 9.26 -24.00
N LEU A 85 -28.68 8.99 -23.88
CA LEU A 85 -29.39 8.00 -24.70
C LEU A 85 -29.87 8.54 -26.06
N ARG A 86 -29.79 9.85 -26.33
CA ARG A 86 -30.16 10.43 -27.64
C ARG A 86 -29.01 10.48 -28.64
N ILE A 87 -27.76 10.42 -28.17
CA ILE A 87 -26.57 10.49 -29.02
C ILE A 87 -26.35 9.15 -29.76
N GLU A 88 -26.65 8.01 -29.12
CA GLU A 88 -26.52 6.68 -29.74
C GLU A 88 -27.41 6.50 -30.99
N ARG A 89 -28.61 7.10 -31.00
CA ARG A 89 -29.51 7.03 -32.17
C ARG A 89 -29.11 7.94 -33.34
N ALA A 90 -28.33 8.99 -33.08
CA ALA A 90 -27.84 9.88 -34.14
C ALA A 90 -26.61 9.29 -34.87
N ILE A 91 -25.78 8.53 -34.16
CA ILE A 91 -24.55 7.93 -34.69
C ILE A 91 -24.85 6.88 -35.77
N MET A 92 -25.94 6.13 -35.64
CA MET A 92 -26.31 5.06 -36.58
C MET A 92 -26.85 5.56 -37.93
N ILE A 93 -27.26 6.84 -38.05
CA ILE A 93 -27.73 7.43 -39.31
C ILE A 93 -26.58 8.13 -40.08
N GLY A 94 -25.47 8.43 -39.40
CA GLY A 94 -24.34 9.20 -39.97
C GLY A 94 -23.33 8.40 -40.80
N PHE A 95 -23.43 7.06 -40.87
CA PHE A 95 -22.39 6.19 -41.45
C PHE A 95 -22.28 6.20 -42.99
N ARG A 96 -22.89 7.16 -43.69
CA ARG A 96 -22.98 7.14 -45.17
C ARG A 96 -22.22 8.26 -45.91
N ARG A 97 -21.45 9.12 -45.24
CA ARG A 97 -20.66 10.16 -45.93
C ARG A 97 -19.24 10.29 -45.38
N HIS A 98 -18.26 10.03 -46.25
CA HIS A 98 -16.82 9.96 -45.99
C HIS A 98 -16.16 11.26 -45.48
N CYS A 99 -16.90 12.36 -45.29
CA CYS A 99 -16.33 13.62 -44.80
C CYS A 99 -16.02 13.63 -43.29
N TYR A 100 -16.52 12.67 -42.51
CA TYR A 100 -16.30 12.63 -41.05
C TYR A 100 -15.14 11.71 -40.60
N ALA A 101 -14.52 10.97 -41.51
CA ALA A 101 -13.37 10.11 -41.18
C ALA A 101 -12.18 10.92 -40.65
N LEU A 102 -11.94 12.12 -41.21
CA LEU A 102 -10.85 13.00 -40.77
C LEU A 102 -11.12 13.64 -39.39
N ALA A 103 -12.39 13.94 -39.07
CA ALA A 103 -12.78 14.46 -37.76
C ALA A 103 -12.68 13.38 -36.66
N ALA A 104 -12.99 12.12 -36.99
CA ALA A 104 -12.86 10.99 -36.07
C ALA A 104 -11.39 10.70 -35.71
N PHE A 105 -10.45 10.80 -36.65
CA PHE A 105 -9.02 10.68 -36.37
C PHE A 105 -8.49 11.80 -35.47
N ALA A 106 -8.95 13.05 -35.67
CA ALA A 106 -8.60 14.16 -34.79
C ALA A 106 -9.13 13.97 -33.36
N LEU A 107 -10.37 13.51 -33.21
CA LEU A 107 -10.96 13.18 -31.90
C LEU A 107 -10.25 12.00 -31.22
N PHE A 108 -9.84 10.97 -31.98
CA PHE A 108 -9.10 9.83 -31.44
C PHE A 108 -7.70 10.24 -30.96
N GLY A 109 -7.04 11.17 -31.67
CA GLY A 109 -5.79 11.79 -31.22
C GLY A 109 -5.94 12.56 -29.91
N ILE A 110 -7.02 13.35 -29.76
CA ILE A 110 -7.30 14.11 -28.53
C ILE A 110 -7.63 13.17 -27.36
N VAL A 111 -8.46 12.14 -27.58
CA VAL A 111 -8.81 11.15 -26.55
C VAL A 111 -7.58 10.33 -26.13
N SER A 112 -6.70 9.97 -27.06
CA SER A 112 -5.46 9.24 -26.75
C SER A 112 -4.51 10.07 -25.86
N VAL A 113 -4.37 11.37 -26.13
CA VAL A 113 -3.57 12.28 -25.29
C VAL A 113 -4.21 12.46 -23.91
N SER A 114 -5.54 12.57 -23.82
CA SER A 114 -6.25 12.66 -22.54
C SER A 114 -6.14 11.37 -21.70
N VAL A 115 -6.23 10.19 -22.31
CA VAL A 115 -6.08 8.91 -21.60
C VAL A 115 -4.63 8.73 -21.12
N LEU A 116 -3.62 9.10 -21.91
CA LEU A 116 -2.23 9.10 -21.45
C LEU A 116 -1.97 10.08 -20.29
N ALA A 117 -2.65 11.24 -20.29
CA ALA A 117 -2.58 12.19 -19.18
C ALA A 117 -3.22 11.65 -17.90
N GLN A 118 -4.33 10.90 -18.01
CA GLN A 118 -5.01 10.27 -16.87
C GLN A 118 -4.19 9.11 -16.25
N ILE A 119 -3.44 8.36 -17.06
CA ILE A 119 -2.54 7.30 -16.55
C ILE A 119 -1.38 7.90 -15.72
N ARG A 120 -0.97 9.15 -15.98
CA ARG A 120 0.02 9.86 -15.14
C ARG A 120 -0.56 10.35 -13.80
N HIS A 121 -1.88 10.48 -13.68
CA HIS A 121 -2.54 10.95 -12.46
C HIS A 121 -3.09 9.81 -11.56
N GLY A 122 -2.99 8.55 -12.01
CA GLY A 122 -3.49 7.37 -11.30
C GLY A 122 -2.44 6.50 -10.62
N ALA A 123 -1.20 6.97 -10.43
CA ALA A 123 -0.24 6.29 -9.57
C ALA A 123 -0.51 6.69 -8.11
N PRO A 124 -0.85 5.76 -7.20
CA PRO A 124 -1.00 6.09 -5.79
C PRO A 124 0.37 6.52 -5.23
N ALA A 125 0.41 7.72 -4.65
CA ALA A 125 1.34 8.29 -3.66
C ALA A 125 2.66 7.55 -3.34
N ALA A 126 3.43 7.09 -4.33
CA ALA A 126 4.78 6.56 -4.10
C ALA A 126 5.74 7.66 -3.59
N LYS A 127 5.35 8.94 -3.71
CA LYS A 127 6.15 10.10 -3.33
C LYS A 127 6.09 10.44 -1.83
N GLU A 128 5.08 9.97 -1.09
CA GLU A 128 4.85 10.41 0.30
C GLU A 128 5.69 9.66 1.35
N PHE A 129 6.26 8.50 1.01
CA PHE A 129 6.93 7.61 1.96
C PHE A 129 8.44 7.46 1.71
N THR A 130 9.01 8.29 0.83
CA THR A 130 10.41 8.19 0.39
C THR A 130 11.17 9.47 0.70
N ALA A 131 12.43 9.31 1.11
CA ALA A 131 13.35 10.43 1.31
C ALA A 131 13.55 11.20 0.00
N VAL A 132 13.31 12.52 0.00
CA VAL A 132 13.54 13.39 -1.15
C VAL A 132 14.75 14.27 -0.87
N PHE A 133 15.76 14.20 -1.75
CA PHE A 133 17.00 14.96 -1.61
C PHE A 133 17.09 16.09 -2.62
N GLU A 134 17.56 17.25 -2.16
CA GLU A 134 18.10 18.31 -3.00
C GLU A 134 19.61 18.08 -3.12
N GLY A 135 20.09 17.73 -4.32
CA GLY A 135 21.49 17.35 -4.51
C GLY A 135 21.84 16.00 -3.85
N ARG A 136 23.05 15.89 -3.29
CA ARG A 136 23.57 14.62 -2.78
C ARG A 136 23.20 14.35 -1.32
N ASP A 137 23.19 15.39 -0.49
CA ASP A 137 23.23 15.27 0.97
C ASP A 137 22.24 16.19 1.70
N THR A 138 21.39 16.92 0.99
CA THR A 138 20.37 17.78 1.61
C THR A 138 19.01 17.11 1.53
N LEU A 139 18.46 16.70 2.67
CA LEU A 139 17.15 16.07 2.77
C LEU A 139 16.07 17.14 2.87
N LEU A 140 15.02 17.03 2.06
CA LEU A 140 13.79 17.80 2.23
C LEU A 140 13.01 17.22 3.40
N LYS A 141 12.43 18.09 4.23
CA LYS A 141 11.63 17.69 5.38
C LYS A 141 10.55 16.72 4.91
N PRO A 142 10.46 15.52 5.49
CA PRO A 142 9.39 14.60 5.17
C PRO A 142 8.05 15.26 5.47
N GLU A 143 7.12 15.22 4.53
CA GLU A 143 5.73 15.65 4.76
C GLU A 143 4.87 14.42 5.04
N GLY A 144 3.82 14.57 5.85
CA GLY A 144 2.92 13.46 6.18
C GLY A 144 3.54 12.34 7.04
N TYR A 145 4.75 12.53 7.58
CA TYR A 145 5.44 11.49 8.36
C TYR A 145 4.69 11.04 9.63
N ARG A 146 3.76 11.87 10.11
CA ARG A 146 2.92 11.54 11.27
C ARG A 146 1.86 10.49 10.97
N ASP A 147 1.55 10.26 9.69
CA ASP A 147 0.69 9.16 9.23
C ASP A 147 1.49 7.86 9.00
N TRP A 148 2.80 7.87 9.27
CA TRP A 148 3.62 6.67 9.18
C TRP A 148 3.52 5.82 10.45
N ILE A 149 4.29 4.73 10.51
CA ILE A 149 4.24 3.80 11.63
C ILE A 149 4.96 4.45 12.81
N LEU A 150 4.21 4.77 13.86
CA LEU A 150 4.74 5.15 15.17
C LEU A 150 5.38 3.92 15.83
N VAL A 151 6.70 3.97 16.04
CA VAL A 151 7.47 2.86 16.64
C VAL A 151 7.80 3.07 18.11
N ASP A 152 7.72 4.32 18.57
CA ASP A 152 7.88 4.69 19.97
C ASP A 152 7.16 6.01 20.27
N GLU A 153 6.57 6.07 21.46
CA GLU A 153 6.04 7.29 22.06
C GLU A 153 6.44 7.27 23.54
N SER A 154 7.38 8.13 23.91
CA SER A 154 7.84 8.26 25.28
C SER A 154 7.09 9.38 25.99
N ALA A 155 6.41 9.04 27.09
CA ALA A 155 5.95 10.02 28.06
C ALA A 155 7.15 10.56 28.86
N PRO A 156 7.09 11.80 29.41
CA PRO A 156 8.19 12.32 30.20
C PRO A 156 8.34 11.44 31.43
N ALA A 157 9.51 10.84 31.63
CA ALA A 157 9.76 10.00 32.78
C ALA A 157 9.77 10.88 34.05
N SER A 158 8.77 10.74 34.91
CA SER A 158 8.92 11.07 36.33
C SER A 158 9.79 9.99 36.98
N ARG A 159 11.07 9.94 36.62
CA ARG A 159 12.05 9.06 37.28
C ARG A 159 13.08 9.91 38.00
N ALA A 160 12.83 10.12 39.28
CA ALA A 160 13.87 10.45 40.24
C ALA A 160 14.95 9.37 40.19
N GLY A 161 16.20 9.79 40.01
CA GLY A 161 17.39 8.95 40.17
C GLY A 161 17.82 8.21 38.91
N ARG A 162 18.66 8.86 38.10
CA ARG A 162 20.00 8.39 37.74
C ARG A 162 20.66 9.39 36.79
N ASP A 163 21.78 9.92 37.23
CA ASP A 163 22.64 10.84 36.49
C ASP A 163 23.15 10.18 35.21
N HIS A 164 22.55 10.46 34.05
CA HIS A 164 23.23 10.51 32.76
C HIS A 164 22.67 11.71 31.98
N ARG A 165 23.59 12.61 31.65
CA ARG A 165 23.37 14.00 31.22
C ARG A 165 22.53 14.11 29.94
N ALA A 166 21.44 14.87 30.05
CA ALA A 166 20.96 15.90 29.12
C ALA A 166 20.76 15.57 27.62
N VAL A 167 19.91 14.58 27.31
CA VAL A 167 18.94 14.63 26.17
C VAL A 167 17.58 13.97 26.55
N VAL A 168 17.51 13.28 27.71
CA VAL A 168 16.42 12.34 28.06
C VAL A 168 15.27 12.98 28.86
N ALA A 169 14.93 14.24 28.62
CA ALA A 169 13.85 14.92 29.37
C ALA A 169 12.64 15.35 28.54
N ALA A 170 12.69 15.24 27.20
CA ALA A 170 11.55 15.55 26.35
C ALA A 170 10.75 14.28 26.02
N SER A 171 9.43 14.35 26.16
CA SER A 171 8.54 13.42 25.50
C SER A 171 8.84 13.44 24.00
N HIS A 172 8.85 12.28 23.36
CA HIS A 172 9.15 12.20 21.94
C HIS A 172 8.37 11.09 21.26
N ARG A 173 8.26 11.21 19.94
CA ARG A 173 7.70 10.21 19.05
C ARG A 173 8.71 9.84 17.98
N VAL A 174 8.74 8.57 17.63
CA VAL A 174 9.58 8.06 16.54
C VAL A 174 8.70 7.38 15.51
N TYR A 175 8.84 7.79 14.25
CA TYR A 175 8.13 7.23 13.12
C TYR A 175 9.10 6.56 12.16
N ILE A 176 8.65 5.54 11.46
CA ILE A 176 9.37 4.87 10.38
C ILE A 176 8.48 4.79 9.14
N ASN A 177 9.07 5.02 7.96
CA ASN A 177 8.32 4.90 6.72
C ASN A 177 7.77 3.46 6.51
N PRO A 178 6.57 3.30 5.91
CA PRO A 178 5.94 1.99 5.75
C PRO A 178 6.78 0.94 5.02
N ALA A 179 7.59 1.34 4.05
CA ALA A 179 8.46 0.41 3.32
C ALA A 179 9.55 -0.17 4.24
N GLY A 180 10.24 0.69 5.01
CA GLY A 180 11.26 0.26 5.97
C GLY A 180 10.68 -0.64 7.06
N TYR A 181 9.50 -0.28 7.59
CA TYR A 181 8.81 -1.11 8.59
C TYR A 181 8.48 -2.52 8.06
N ARG A 182 7.85 -2.62 6.89
CA ARG A 182 7.41 -3.90 6.34
C ARG A 182 8.59 -4.85 6.09
N GLU A 183 9.69 -4.32 5.58
CA GLU A 183 10.86 -5.14 5.28
C GLU A 183 11.59 -5.55 6.56
N TYR A 184 11.73 -4.64 7.52
CA TYR A 184 12.29 -4.95 8.83
C TYR A 184 11.47 -6.02 9.57
N ALA A 185 10.14 -5.92 9.54
CA ALA A 185 9.27 -6.91 10.17
C ALA A 185 9.54 -8.32 9.61
N LYS A 186 9.71 -8.44 8.29
CA LYS A 186 9.96 -9.73 7.62
C LYS A 186 11.37 -10.27 7.84
N THR A 187 12.37 -9.42 7.75
CA THR A 187 13.78 -9.84 7.61
C THR A 187 14.63 -9.53 8.83
N GLY A 188 14.16 -8.66 9.72
CA GLY A 188 14.95 -8.06 10.79
C GLY A 188 15.99 -7.04 10.29
N GLN A 189 15.97 -6.66 9.02
CA GLN A 189 16.92 -5.74 8.40
C GLN A 189 16.22 -4.51 7.84
N PHE A 190 16.85 -3.33 7.99
CA PHE A 190 16.35 -2.11 7.35
C PHE A 190 16.85 -2.05 5.90
N PRO A 191 15.97 -1.93 4.89
CA PRO A 191 16.39 -1.76 3.50
C PRO A 191 16.92 -0.34 3.25
N ASP A 192 17.68 -0.18 2.16
CA ASP A 192 17.98 1.16 1.62
C ASP A 192 16.66 1.91 1.34
N GLY A 193 16.65 3.20 1.64
CA GLY A 193 15.45 4.04 1.62
C GLY A 193 14.62 4.00 2.91
N THR A 194 15.06 3.28 3.94
CA THR A 194 14.47 3.40 5.29
C THR A 194 14.64 4.82 5.79
N LEU A 195 13.56 5.43 6.25
CA LEU A 195 13.54 6.79 6.77
C LEU A 195 12.83 6.78 8.12
N MET A 196 13.54 7.28 9.14
CA MET A 196 13.02 7.43 10.49
C MET A 196 12.97 8.90 10.87
N VAL A 197 11.90 9.31 11.56
CA VAL A 197 11.69 10.68 12.02
C VAL A 197 11.51 10.65 13.53
N TRP A 198 12.30 11.43 14.23
CA TRP A 198 12.16 11.67 15.66
C TRP A 198 11.63 13.09 15.84
N GLU A 199 10.53 13.25 16.57
CA GLU A 199 10.00 14.56 16.94
C GLU A 199 9.86 14.66 18.45
N SER A 200 10.25 15.80 19.01
CA SER A 200 9.87 16.11 20.38
C SER A 200 8.38 16.46 20.47
N VAL A 201 7.79 16.21 21.63
CA VAL A 201 6.42 16.60 21.95
C VAL A 201 6.49 17.61 23.09
N ASN A 202 6.16 18.87 22.81
CA ASN A 202 5.90 19.83 23.89
C ASN A 202 4.52 19.50 24.49
N ARG A 203 4.47 19.17 25.78
CA ARG A 203 3.21 19.17 26.53
C ARG A 203 3.01 20.55 27.12
N ASP A 204 2.25 21.41 26.43
CA ASP A 204 1.50 22.42 27.16
C ASP A 204 0.37 21.69 27.92
N PRO A 205 0.33 21.75 29.26
CA PRO A 205 -0.70 21.09 30.06
C PRO A 205 -2.13 21.54 29.73
N ASN A 206 -2.32 22.67 29.03
CA ASN A 206 -3.62 23.19 28.62
C ASN A 206 -4.08 22.77 27.21
N THR A 207 -3.29 21.99 26.45
CA THR A 207 -3.60 21.63 25.05
C THR A 207 -3.83 20.15 24.84
N SER A 208 -4.43 19.44 25.81
CA SER A 208 -4.77 18.00 25.70
C SER A 208 -5.54 17.63 24.42
N ASP A 209 -6.19 18.60 23.78
CA ASP A 209 -7.04 18.40 22.60
C ASP A 209 -6.33 18.68 21.27
N ARG A 210 -5.02 18.99 21.25
CA ARG A 210 -4.27 19.28 20.01
C ARG A 210 -2.93 18.56 19.94
N PRO A 211 -2.91 17.26 19.57
CA PRO A 211 -1.71 16.42 19.66
C PRO A 211 -0.54 16.79 18.72
N HIS A 212 -0.67 17.85 17.90
CA HIS A 212 0.18 18.12 16.74
C HIS A 212 0.77 19.54 16.67
N LYS A 213 0.45 20.44 17.62
CA LYS A 213 0.70 21.87 17.39
C LYS A 213 2.11 22.37 17.71
N GLU A 214 2.93 21.67 18.49
CA GLU A 214 4.26 22.18 18.88
C GLU A 214 5.27 21.04 19.08
N SER A 215 5.99 20.67 18.02
CA SER A 215 7.23 19.90 18.15
C SER A 215 8.40 20.88 18.15
N SER A 216 9.19 20.88 19.22
CA SER A 216 10.31 21.79 19.40
C SER A 216 11.58 21.36 18.66
N VAL A 217 11.72 20.07 18.35
CA VAL A 217 12.88 19.50 17.66
C VAL A 217 12.41 18.41 16.69
N LEU A 218 12.91 18.44 15.46
CA LEU A 218 12.64 17.45 14.41
C LEU A 218 13.94 16.92 13.82
N LEU A 219 14.21 15.64 14.04
CA LEU A 219 15.39 14.94 13.53
C LEU A 219 14.96 13.84 12.56
N ALA A 220 15.80 13.52 11.60
CA ALA A 220 15.60 12.35 10.74
C ALA A 220 16.87 11.56 10.52
N SER A 221 16.71 10.27 10.22
CA SER A 221 17.78 9.42 9.70
C SER A 221 17.32 8.68 8.46
N VAL A 222 18.19 8.60 7.45
CA VAL A 222 17.93 7.91 6.18
C VAL A 222 19.00 6.86 5.95
N LYS A 223 18.59 5.62 5.68
CA LYS A 223 19.49 4.59 5.18
C LYS A 223 19.66 4.72 3.68
N ASP A 224 20.87 4.98 3.24
CA ASP A 224 21.27 5.04 1.84
C ASP A 224 22.77 4.77 1.68
N ASN A 225 23.09 3.52 1.31
CA ASN A 225 24.48 3.08 1.11
C ASN A 225 25.18 3.79 -0.07
N THR A 226 24.45 4.42 -0.99
CA THR A 226 25.04 5.12 -2.14
C THR A 226 25.42 6.56 -1.81
N ARG A 227 24.66 7.20 -0.90
CA ARG A 227 24.89 8.60 -0.48
C ARG A 227 25.87 8.70 0.69
N PHE A 228 25.73 7.84 1.70
CA PHE A 228 26.42 8.00 2.98
C PHE A 228 27.42 6.88 3.26
N ALA A 229 28.67 7.26 3.53
CA ALA A 229 29.69 6.33 4.02
C ALA A 229 29.29 5.80 5.40
N GLY A 230 29.06 4.49 5.51
CA GLY A 230 28.48 3.87 6.71
C GLY A 230 26.95 3.73 6.68
N GLY A 231 26.32 3.89 5.50
CA GLY A 231 24.94 3.49 5.24
C GLY A 231 23.87 4.45 5.73
N TRP A 232 24.14 5.31 6.71
CA TRP A 232 23.14 6.19 7.32
C TRP A 232 23.53 7.68 7.30
N GLY A 233 22.58 8.51 6.85
CA GLY A 233 22.62 9.97 6.99
C GLY A 233 21.73 10.42 8.14
N PHE A 234 22.16 11.46 8.87
CA PHE A 234 21.43 12.06 10.00
C PHE A 234 21.18 13.54 9.71
N PHE A 235 20.01 14.03 10.08
CA PHE A 235 19.52 15.35 9.71
C PHE A 235 18.86 16.02 10.91
N ASP A 236 19.18 17.29 11.12
CA ASP A 236 18.51 18.15 12.09
C ASP A 236 17.78 19.25 11.32
N PHE A 237 16.45 19.26 11.41
CA PHE A 237 15.62 20.26 10.78
C PHE A 237 15.40 21.47 11.68
N THR A 238 15.90 21.47 12.91
CA THR A 238 15.61 22.50 13.88
C THR A 238 16.78 23.48 14.01
N THR A 239 16.47 24.77 13.90
CA THR A 239 17.43 25.84 14.14
C THR A 239 17.64 26.09 15.64
N VAL A 240 18.66 26.88 15.99
CA VAL A 240 18.98 27.22 17.39
C VAL A 240 17.83 27.93 18.10
N ASP A 241 17.00 28.67 17.37
CA ASP A 241 15.78 29.34 17.86
C ASP A 241 14.56 28.41 17.94
N GLY A 242 14.69 27.13 17.58
CA GLY A 242 13.61 26.13 17.63
C GLY A 242 12.72 26.10 16.38
N THR A 243 13.08 26.83 15.33
CA THR A 243 12.32 26.84 14.07
C THR A 243 12.60 25.57 13.26
N VAL A 244 11.56 24.88 12.81
CA VAL A 244 11.69 23.72 11.92
C VAL A 244 11.79 24.18 10.46
N MET A 245 12.91 23.84 9.82
CA MET A 245 13.27 24.19 8.46
C MET A 245 12.68 23.20 7.44
N PRO A 246 12.43 23.65 6.20
CA PRO A 246 11.90 22.77 5.14
C PRO A 246 12.94 21.79 4.57
N LYS A 247 14.23 21.96 4.88
CA LYS A 247 15.32 21.10 4.44
C LYS A 247 16.48 21.12 5.43
N ALA A 248 17.28 20.06 5.45
CA ALA A 248 18.45 19.91 6.30
C ALA A 248 19.57 19.21 5.54
N GLN A 249 20.80 19.70 5.68
CA GLN A 249 21.99 19.01 5.17
C GLN A 249 22.36 17.86 6.13
N ALA A 250 22.94 16.79 5.58
CA ALA A 250 23.44 15.69 6.38
C ALA A 250 24.49 16.18 7.39
N LEU A 251 24.32 15.77 8.64
CA LEU A 251 25.24 16.12 9.71
C LEU A 251 26.62 15.52 9.44
N PRO A 252 27.71 16.30 9.64
CA PRO A 252 29.06 15.79 9.47
C PRO A 252 29.39 14.73 10.53
N GLU A 253 30.41 13.92 10.30
CA GLU A 253 30.84 12.89 11.27
C GLU A 253 31.19 13.48 12.64
N SER A 254 31.72 14.70 12.67
CA SER A 254 32.06 15.44 13.88
C SER A 254 30.86 15.76 14.78
N SER A 255 29.62 15.63 14.29
CA SER A 255 28.40 15.77 15.11
C SER A 255 28.27 14.69 16.18
N GLY A 256 28.96 13.55 16.02
CA GLY A 256 28.90 12.43 16.96
C GLY A 256 27.65 11.55 16.84
N CYS A 257 26.61 11.96 16.09
CA CYS A 257 25.38 11.18 15.90
C CYS A 257 25.68 9.77 15.39
N ARG A 258 26.44 9.68 14.28
CA ARG A 258 26.80 8.39 13.66
C ARG A 258 27.67 7.52 14.55
N ALA A 259 28.56 8.10 15.35
CA ALA A 259 29.42 7.36 16.26
C ALA A 259 28.59 6.73 17.40
N CYS A 260 27.72 7.53 18.03
CA CYS A 260 26.83 7.07 19.09
C CYS A 260 25.87 5.96 18.60
N HIS A 261 25.20 6.19 17.47
CA HIS A 261 24.28 5.22 16.88
C HIS A 261 24.98 3.91 16.50
N ARG A 262 26.19 3.98 15.95
CA ARG A 262 26.97 2.78 15.62
C ARG A 262 27.42 1.99 16.85
N GLN A 263 27.75 2.69 17.92
CA GLN A 263 28.24 2.06 19.15
C GLN A 263 27.12 1.46 20.00
N HIS A 264 25.92 2.04 19.96
CA HIS A 264 24.87 1.72 20.92
C HIS A 264 23.53 1.29 20.30
N GLY A 265 23.34 1.47 18.99
CA GLY A 265 22.16 0.95 18.28
C GLY A 265 22.22 -0.57 18.20
N GLU A 266 21.16 -1.24 18.65
CA GLU A 266 21.10 -2.71 18.69
C GLU A 266 21.05 -3.35 17.30
N THR A 267 20.31 -2.74 16.36
CA THR A 267 20.19 -3.27 14.99
C THR A 267 20.54 -2.20 13.97
N ASP A 268 21.62 -2.41 13.21
CA ASP A 268 22.00 -1.56 12.06
C ASP A 268 21.96 -0.04 12.38
N HIS A 269 22.59 0.33 13.50
CA HIS A 269 22.68 1.72 13.99
C HIS A 269 21.34 2.34 14.46
N VAL A 270 20.28 1.54 14.55
CA VAL A 270 18.98 1.93 15.08
C VAL A 270 18.82 1.36 16.50
N PHE A 271 18.27 2.17 17.40
CA PHE A 271 18.06 1.79 18.80
C PHE A 271 16.80 0.91 19.00
N THR A 272 16.73 -0.22 18.29
CA THR A 272 15.57 -1.14 18.33
C THR A 272 15.24 -1.66 19.74
N GLN A 273 16.20 -1.63 20.66
CA GLN A 273 16.01 -2.00 22.07
C GLN A 273 15.03 -1.07 22.80
N PHE A 274 14.74 0.11 22.24
CA PHE A 274 13.77 1.06 22.75
C PHE A 274 12.47 1.11 21.94
N TYR A 275 12.38 0.44 20.79
CA TYR A 275 11.22 0.47 19.90
C TYR A 275 10.38 -0.80 20.00
N PRO A 276 9.40 -0.88 20.93
CA PRO A 276 8.63 -2.10 21.18
C PRO A 276 7.87 -2.58 19.93
N VAL A 277 7.35 -1.66 19.10
CA VAL A 277 6.63 -2.01 17.88
C VAL A 277 7.50 -2.78 16.88
N LEU A 278 8.77 -2.38 16.73
CA LEU A 278 9.72 -3.08 15.87
C LEU A 278 10.13 -4.43 16.46
N ARG A 279 10.35 -4.50 17.78
CA ARG A 279 10.67 -5.77 18.44
C ARG A 279 9.54 -6.79 18.32
N SER A 280 8.30 -6.37 18.57
CA SER A 280 7.13 -7.24 18.45
C SER A 280 6.95 -7.73 17.01
N ALA A 281 7.03 -6.83 16.02
CA ALA A 281 6.90 -7.20 14.61
C ALA A 281 7.91 -8.27 14.19
N ARG A 282 9.16 -8.15 14.63
CA ARG A 282 10.20 -9.16 14.36
C ARG A 282 9.88 -10.51 15.00
N LEU A 283 9.43 -10.51 16.26
CA LEU A 283 9.08 -11.73 16.98
C LEU A 283 7.86 -12.44 16.39
N GLU A 284 6.83 -11.69 15.97
CA GLU A 284 5.64 -12.23 15.33
C GLU A 284 5.97 -12.93 14.01
N TRP A 285 6.80 -12.31 13.17
CA TRP A 285 7.27 -12.93 11.93
C TRP A 285 8.13 -14.17 12.17
N GLN A 286 9.02 -14.12 13.16
CA GLN A 286 9.79 -15.30 13.56
C GLN A 286 8.87 -16.42 14.05
N GLY A 287 7.88 -16.12 14.89
CA GLY A 287 6.88 -17.09 15.37
C GLY A 287 6.09 -17.72 14.22
N ALA A 288 5.62 -16.90 13.26
CA ALA A 288 4.89 -17.37 12.09
C ALA A 288 5.70 -18.38 11.26
N LEU A 289 7.01 -18.15 11.08
CA LEU A 289 7.91 -19.09 10.38
C LEU A 289 8.02 -20.45 11.09
N HIS A 290 7.96 -20.50 12.42
CA HIS A 290 8.04 -21.75 13.19
C HIS A 290 6.72 -22.54 13.21
N THR A 291 5.59 -21.89 12.90
CA THR A 291 4.26 -22.53 12.82
C THR A 291 3.91 -23.08 11.44
N LEU A 292 4.74 -22.84 10.42
CA LEU A 292 4.51 -23.36 9.08
C LEU A 292 4.88 -24.86 9.01
N PRO A 293 4.02 -25.72 8.43
CA PRO A 293 4.35 -27.13 8.24
C PRO A 293 5.58 -27.29 7.33
N PRO A 294 6.46 -28.27 7.60
CA PRO A 294 7.65 -28.51 6.78
C PRO A 294 7.22 -28.82 5.34
N GLY A 295 7.59 -27.95 4.39
CA GLY A 295 7.28 -28.09 2.96
C GLY A 295 6.54 -26.91 2.32
N LEU A 296 6.17 -25.88 3.10
CA LEU A 296 5.47 -24.68 2.60
C LEU A 296 6.24 -23.39 2.91
N LEU A 297 7.55 -23.41 2.66
CA LEU A 297 8.33 -22.17 2.61
C LEU A 297 7.82 -21.35 1.40
N PRO A 298 7.45 -20.08 1.58
CA PRO A 298 7.21 -19.17 0.47
C PRO A 298 8.46 -19.18 -0.42
N ALA A 299 8.29 -19.44 -1.72
CA ALA A 299 9.39 -19.67 -2.67
C ALA A 299 10.36 -18.50 -2.87
N ASP A 300 10.18 -17.39 -2.15
CA ASP A 300 10.97 -16.16 -2.26
C ASP A 300 11.94 -15.93 -1.09
N ILE A 301 12.05 -16.86 -0.13
CA ILE A 301 13.04 -16.74 0.96
C ILE A 301 14.37 -17.35 0.50
N CYS A 302 15.29 -16.47 0.10
CA CYS A 302 16.67 -16.78 -0.27
C CYS A 302 17.32 -17.77 0.73
N PRO A 303 18.10 -18.78 0.27
CA PRO A 303 18.55 -19.90 1.12
C PRO A 303 19.57 -19.54 2.21
N GLU A 304 20.04 -18.29 2.33
CA GLU A 304 20.99 -17.88 3.36
C GLU A 304 20.39 -17.82 4.78
N ILE A 305 19.10 -17.51 4.94
CA ILE A 305 18.48 -17.34 6.26
C ILE A 305 18.28 -18.69 6.97
N ALA A 306 18.02 -19.77 6.23
CA ALA A 306 17.80 -21.11 6.78
C ALA A 306 19.07 -21.75 7.37
N CYS A 307 20.26 -21.20 7.10
CA CYS A 307 21.53 -21.75 7.58
C CYS A 307 21.93 -21.21 8.97
N ALA A 308 21.47 -20.00 9.34
CA ALA A 308 21.86 -19.35 10.60
C ALA A 308 21.17 -19.93 11.84
N CYS A 309 19.96 -20.51 11.71
CA CYS A 309 19.22 -21.07 12.86
C CYS A 309 19.59 -22.51 13.23
N ARG A 310 20.59 -23.14 12.58
CA ARG A 310 20.98 -24.54 12.84
C ARG A 310 22.30 -24.71 13.59
N ARG A 311 22.92 -23.63 14.08
CA ARG A 311 24.15 -23.65 14.90
C ARG A 311 24.11 -22.68 16.09
N ALA A 312 23.03 -22.71 16.86
CA ALA A 312 22.99 -22.15 18.21
C ALA A 312 22.38 -23.20 19.14
#